data_AF-A0A7V2ZH21-F1
#
_entry.id   AF-A0A7V2ZH21-F1
#
_cell.length_a   1.000
_cell.length_b   1.000
_cell.length_c   1.000
_cell.angle_alpha   90.00
_cell.angle_beta   90.00
_cell.angle_gamma   90.00
#
_symmetry.space_group_name_H-M   'P 1'
#
loop_
_entity.id
_entity.type
_entity.pdbx_description
1 polymer ?
#
loop_
_entity_poly.entity_id
_entity_poly.type
_entity_poly.pdbx_seq_one_letter_code
_entity_poly.pdbx_strand_id
1 'polypeptide(L)'
;KGPSIIFRGIMSFKPNIDGCLWFLKNVFPLLKTEIKNLKFFIVGPNPPKEVLKYKNNNDVIITGYVEDIREYIVGCDVNISSLVSGSGIKNKILEASALGVPTVATSIAAEGIPELKDNENILIADDPQEFAKKVISLLNNKELYKTISNNARKLVEENYTWEKQAKKFFEIFDKLIEEYKTKKVSIIVPAYNEEKTIGNVLEKLNSLDFGLEKEIIVVDDGSTDTTRFVVEKFKNDSLKIISHGMNQGKGAAIKTGIQNSTGDIIAIQDADLEYDPHELKTLMQPIIDKKTFVVYGSRFLKKNPCIYKSYYLGNKFLSFLVSFLFGQKITDSYTCYKLFHKKVFERIDIESQRFEFEAEITCKILKNGFKILELPISYNPRSIQQGKKIKFKDAIIGVLTILKIKFWS
;
A
#
# COMPACT_ATOMS: atom_id res chain seq x y z
N LYS A 1 31.57 41.27 21.12
CA LYS A 1 30.40 41.13 20.22
C LYS A 1 29.19 41.66 20.98
N GLY A 2 28.36 42.51 20.40
CA GLY A 2 27.11 42.96 21.04
C GLY A 2 26.04 41.86 20.99
N PRO A 3 24.94 41.97 21.76
CA PRO A 3 23.81 41.03 21.72
C PRO A 3 23.27 40.89 20.30
N SER A 4 22.88 39.67 19.92
CA SER A 4 22.49 39.35 18.56
C SER A 4 21.38 38.31 18.51
N ILE A 5 20.42 38.54 17.61
CA ILE A 5 19.27 37.66 17.41
C ILE A 5 19.12 37.33 15.93
N ILE A 6 18.56 36.16 15.62
CA ILE A 6 18.44 35.66 14.24
C ILE A 6 17.01 35.25 13.91
N PHE A 7 16.52 35.67 12.75
CA PHE A 7 15.35 35.11 12.07
C PHE A 7 15.80 34.53 10.73
N ARG A 8 15.33 33.33 10.39
CA ARG A 8 15.73 32.67 9.14
C ARG A 8 14.61 31.94 8.42
N GLY A 9 14.79 31.75 7.12
CA GLY A 9 13.94 30.92 6.28
C GLY A 9 14.01 31.32 4.81
N ILE A 10 13.30 30.59 3.95
CA ILE A 10 13.08 31.02 2.56
C ILE A 10 12.21 32.28 2.60
N MET A 11 12.78 33.44 2.29
CA MET A 11 12.12 34.73 2.50
C MET A 11 11.11 35.08 1.41
N SER A 12 10.96 34.25 0.38
CA SER A 12 9.82 34.30 -0.56
C SER A 12 8.57 33.57 -0.04
N PHE A 13 8.68 32.81 1.05
CA PHE A 13 7.56 32.04 1.60
C PHE A 13 6.72 32.89 2.56
N LYS A 14 5.41 33.00 2.28
CA LYS A 14 4.50 33.94 2.96
C LYS A 14 4.53 33.88 4.50
N PRO A 15 4.49 32.70 5.17
CA PRO A 15 4.67 32.63 6.63
C PRO A 15 5.97 33.25 7.16
N ASN A 16 7.10 33.07 6.46
CA ASN A 16 8.38 33.67 6.86
C ASN A 16 8.34 35.19 6.69
N ILE A 17 7.73 35.68 5.61
CA ILE A 17 7.55 37.11 5.36
C ILE A 17 6.72 37.73 6.49
N ASP A 18 5.56 37.14 6.79
CA ASP A 18 4.64 37.65 7.80
C ASP A 18 5.27 37.65 9.18
N GLY A 19 5.92 36.54 9.56
CA GLY A 19 6.58 36.44 10.86
C GLY A 19 7.75 37.40 11.04
N CYS A 20 8.56 37.60 9.99
CA CYS A 20 9.66 38.55 10.01
C CYS A 20 9.15 40.00 10.13
N LEU A 21 8.16 40.37 9.32
CA LEU A 21 7.57 41.72 9.34
C LEU A 21 6.81 41.99 10.65
N TRP A 22 6.11 41.01 11.20
CA TRP A 22 5.46 41.12 12.50
C TRP A 22 6.49 41.42 13.60
N PHE A 23 7.61 40.68 13.62
CA PHE A 23 8.67 40.91 14.59
C PHE A 23 9.33 42.29 14.42
N LEU A 24 9.68 42.67 13.18
CA LEU A 24 10.28 43.97 12.86
C LEU A 24 9.42 45.16 13.28
N LYS A 25 8.09 45.05 13.15
CA LYS A 25 7.16 46.14 13.45
C LYS A 25 6.79 46.21 14.92
N ASN A 26 6.58 45.07 15.56
CA ASN A 26 5.92 45.02 16.87
C ASN A 26 6.87 44.70 18.03
N VAL A 27 7.94 43.91 17.79
CA VAL A 27 8.83 43.40 18.86
C VAL A 27 10.19 44.09 18.84
N PHE A 28 10.81 44.20 17.66
CA PHE A 28 12.16 44.75 17.54
C PHE A 28 12.31 46.18 18.10
N PRO A 29 11.35 47.12 17.91
CA PRO A 29 11.44 48.45 18.53
C PRO A 29 11.49 48.40 20.06
N LEU A 30 10.76 47.47 20.69
CA LEU A 30 10.75 47.28 22.14
C LEU A 30 12.10 46.74 22.65
N LEU A 31 12.75 45.88 21.87
CA LEU A 31 14.09 45.39 22.23
C LEU A 31 15.15 46.48 22.13
N LYS A 32 14.99 47.43 21.20
CA LYS A 32 15.94 48.52 20.98
C LYS A 32 15.93 49.58 22.09
N THR A 33 14.83 49.73 22.82
CA THR A 33 14.78 50.63 23.98
C THR A 33 15.56 50.08 25.18
N GLU A 34 15.60 48.75 25.33
CA GLU A 34 16.20 48.08 26.48
C GLU A 34 17.64 47.58 26.21
N ILE A 35 17.93 47.11 25.00
CA ILE A 35 19.21 46.48 24.65
C ILE A 35 20.02 47.35 23.68
N LYS A 36 21.06 48.00 24.22
CA LYS A 36 22.02 48.77 23.43
C LYS A 36 22.83 47.86 22.51
N ASN A 37 23.10 48.34 21.29
CA ASN A 37 23.90 47.65 20.26
C ASN A 37 23.36 46.27 19.82
N LEU A 38 22.07 45.97 20.06
CA LEU A 38 21.42 44.75 19.57
C LEU A 38 21.46 44.68 18.03
N LYS A 39 21.91 43.54 17.50
CA LYS A 39 21.91 43.22 16.06
C LYS A 39 20.85 42.17 15.73
N PHE A 40 20.06 42.41 14.69
CA PHE A 40 19.07 41.46 14.19
C PHE A 40 19.47 40.96 12.80
N PHE A 41 19.77 39.67 12.71
CA PHE A 41 20.13 38.98 11.47
C PHE A 41 18.88 38.36 10.84
N ILE A 42 18.59 38.73 9.59
CA ILE A 42 17.55 38.13 8.76
C ILE A 42 18.26 37.35 7.65
N VAL A 43 18.23 36.01 7.77
CA VAL A 43 19.05 35.13 6.94
C VAL A 43 18.18 34.24 6.06
N GLY A 44 18.40 34.32 4.75
CA GLY A 44 17.73 33.46 3.79
C GLY A 44 17.50 34.09 2.42
N PRO A 45 17.31 33.25 1.38
CA PRO A 45 17.21 33.72 0.00
C PRO A 45 15.93 34.51 -0.26
N ASN A 46 15.99 35.41 -1.25
CA ASN A 46 14.86 36.16 -1.82
C ASN A 46 14.06 37.00 -0.81
N PRO A 47 14.71 37.90 -0.03
CA PRO A 47 13.99 38.81 0.87
C PRO A 47 13.03 39.73 0.10
N PRO A 48 11.78 39.89 0.55
CA PRO A 48 10.79 40.69 -0.15
C PRO A 48 11.09 42.19 0.04
N LYS A 49 10.51 43.04 -0.81
CA LYS A 49 10.74 44.49 -0.80
C LYS A 49 10.44 45.12 0.56
N GLU A 50 9.43 44.62 1.25
CA GLU A 50 8.99 45.07 2.57
C GLU A 50 10.06 44.87 3.64
N VAL A 51 10.80 43.75 3.59
CA VAL A 51 11.92 43.47 4.51
C VAL A 51 13.15 44.26 4.09
N LEU A 52 13.42 44.38 2.78
CA LEU A 52 14.55 45.14 2.26
C LEU A 52 14.52 46.64 2.61
N LYS A 53 13.35 47.21 2.93
CA LYS A 53 13.23 48.58 3.46
C LYS A 53 14.06 48.82 4.72
N TYR A 54 14.35 47.77 5.49
CA TYR A 54 15.14 47.85 6.72
C TYR A 54 16.66 47.77 6.48
N LYS A 55 17.13 47.62 5.24
CA LYS A 55 18.57 47.48 4.91
C LYS A 55 19.43 48.68 5.33
N ASN A 56 18.84 49.88 5.40
CA ASN A 56 19.53 51.10 5.82
C ASN A 56 19.63 51.24 7.35
N ASN A 57 19.02 50.33 8.11
CA ASN A 57 19.16 50.30 9.57
C ASN A 57 20.43 49.53 9.94
N ASN A 58 21.41 50.21 10.55
CA ASN A 58 22.68 49.60 10.96
C ASN A 58 22.54 48.44 11.97
N ASP A 59 21.36 48.28 12.58
CA ASP A 59 21.06 47.21 13.53
C ASP A 59 20.32 46.02 12.91
N VAL A 60 19.93 46.10 11.64
CA VAL A 60 19.28 45.01 10.90
C VAL A 60 20.19 44.55 9.76
N ILE A 61 20.66 43.31 9.83
CA ILE A 61 21.52 42.69 8.81
C ILE A 61 20.69 41.72 7.97
N ILE A 62 20.51 42.02 6.69
CA ILE A 62 19.82 41.15 5.73
C ILE A 62 20.87 40.52 4.82
N THR A 63 21.08 39.21 4.92
CA THR A 63 22.19 38.54 4.23
C THR A 63 21.80 38.06 2.83
N GLY A 64 20.53 37.72 2.61
CA GLY A 64 20.14 36.93 1.45
C GLY A 64 20.54 35.45 1.62
N TYR A 65 20.81 34.78 0.51
CA TYR A 65 21.34 33.41 0.52
C TYR A 65 22.72 33.36 1.19
N VAL A 66 22.96 32.29 1.94
CA VAL A 66 24.26 31.99 2.57
C VAL A 66 24.58 30.52 2.32
N GLU A 67 25.87 30.19 2.18
CA GLU A 67 26.31 28.82 1.93
C GLU A 67 26.06 27.90 3.13
N ASP A 68 26.38 28.38 4.34
CA ASP A 68 26.15 27.65 5.58
C ASP A 68 25.37 28.48 6.60
N ILE A 69 24.13 28.07 6.86
CA ILE A 69 23.27 28.72 7.84
C ILE A 69 23.75 28.54 9.29
N ARG A 70 24.54 27.49 9.58
CA ARG A 70 24.98 27.15 10.94
C ARG A 70 25.89 28.22 11.52
N GLU A 71 26.73 28.83 10.69
CA GLU A 71 27.61 29.94 11.07
C GLU A 71 26.82 31.12 11.63
N TYR A 72 25.67 31.42 11.04
CA TYR A 72 24.80 32.51 11.46
C TYR A 72 23.97 32.14 12.69
N ILE A 73 23.53 30.89 12.81
CA ILE A 73 22.78 30.41 13.98
C ILE A 73 23.69 30.46 15.22
N VAL A 74 24.83 29.75 15.19
CA VAL A 74 25.81 29.72 16.30
C VAL A 74 26.43 31.10 16.54
N GLY A 75 26.48 31.93 15.51
CA GLY A 75 26.93 33.30 15.59
C GLY A 75 25.99 34.24 16.35
N CYS A 76 24.73 33.87 16.59
CA CYS A 76 23.74 34.68 17.29
C CYS A 76 23.38 34.10 18.66
N ASP A 77 22.89 34.96 19.57
CA ASP A 77 22.55 34.55 20.94
C ASP A 77 21.15 33.94 21.02
N VAL A 78 20.15 34.49 20.31
CA VAL A 78 18.77 33.98 20.37
C VAL A 78 18.18 33.76 18.99
N ASN A 79 17.58 32.60 18.79
CA ASN A 79 16.81 32.28 17.59
C ASN A 79 15.37 32.79 17.74
N ILE A 80 14.87 33.47 16.71
CA ILE A 80 13.53 34.06 16.65
C ILE A 80 12.68 33.26 15.68
N SER A 81 11.59 32.70 16.18
CA SER A 81 10.60 31.96 15.39
C SER A 81 9.21 32.58 15.56
N SER A 82 9.02 33.77 15.00
CA SER A 82 7.82 34.60 15.17
C SER A 82 6.73 34.35 14.12
N LEU A 83 6.54 33.11 13.68
CA LEU A 83 5.58 32.80 12.60
C LEU A 83 4.14 33.00 13.10
N VAL A 84 3.35 33.83 12.41
CA VAL A 84 1.93 34.09 12.75
C VAL A 84 0.95 33.27 11.90
N SER A 85 1.48 32.40 11.04
CA SER A 85 0.72 31.52 10.16
C SER A 85 1.59 30.34 9.70
N GLY A 86 0.95 29.32 9.10
CA GLY A 86 1.60 28.12 8.57
C GLY A 86 1.45 26.90 9.47
N SER A 87 1.71 25.71 8.94
CA SER A 87 1.52 24.41 9.62
C SER A 87 2.77 23.55 9.58
N GLY A 88 2.75 22.40 10.25
CA GLY A 88 3.83 21.40 10.24
C GLY A 88 5.03 21.75 11.11
N ILE A 89 6.00 20.82 11.14
CA ILE A 89 7.22 20.93 11.94
C ILE A 89 8.07 22.12 11.48
N LYS A 90 8.45 22.98 12.43
CA LYS A 90 9.35 24.10 12.15
C LYS A 90 10.80 23.68 12.39
N ASN A 91 11.44 23.15 11.35
CA ASN A 91 12.84 22.73 11.39
C ASN A 91 13.80 23.81 11.92
N LYS A 92 13.47 25.10 11.73
CA LYS A 92 14.26 26.21 12.27
C LYS A 92 14.37 26.23 13.81
N ILE A 93 13.40 25.64 14.51
CA ILE A 93 13.48 25.49 15.97
C ILE A 93 14.40 24.32 16.27
N LEU A 94 14.16 23.14 15.69
CA LEU A 94 14.97 21.94 15.90
C LEU A 94 16.46 22.12 15.57
N GLU A 95 16.77 22.78 14.46
CA GLU A 95 18.14 23.12 14.06
C GLU A 95 18.82 24.06 15.06
N ALA A 96 18.11 25.07 15.58
CA ALA A 96 18.66 25.98 16.58
C ALA A 96 18.90 25.25 17.90
N SER A 97 17.92 24.44 18.33
CA SER A 97 18.04 23.55 19.47
C SER A 97 19.22 22.59 19.36
N ALA A 98 19.42 21.97 18.19
CA ALA A 98 20.57 21.08 17.93
C ALA A 98 21.92 21.79 18.07
N LEU A 99 21.97 23.07 17.66
CA LEU A 99 23.15 23.93 17.75
C LEU A 99 23.30 24.61 19.12
N GLY A 100 22.40 24.36 20.07
CA GLY A 100 22.43 24.94 21.41
C GLY A 100 22.05 26.42 21.46
N VAL A 101 21.31 26.93 20.48
CA VAL A 101 20.82 28.32 20.44
C VAL A 101 19.36 28.35 20.91
N PRO A 102 19.05 28.96 22.07
CA PRO A 102 17.70 28.99 22.60
C PRO A 102 16.77 29.79 21.69
N THR A 103 15.51 29.38 21.64
CA THR A 103 14.50 29.97 20.75
C THR A 103 13.42 30.69 21.54
N VAL A 104 13.03 31.88 21.05
CA VAL A 104 11.74 32.50 21.38
C VAL A 104 10.81 32.35 20.18
N ALA A 105 9.61 31.83 20.40
CA ALA A 105 8.66 31.50 19.35
C ALA A 105 7.24 32.00 19.67
N THR A 106 6.43 32.17 18.63
CA THR A 106 4.96 32.22 18.78
C THR A 106 4.42 30.81 19.03
N SER A 107 3.20 30.71 19.56
CA SER A 107 2.51 29.42 19.74
C SER A 107 2.34 28.68 18.41
N ILE A 108 1.95 29.39 17.35
CA ILE A 108 1.85 28.87 15.97
C ILE A 108 3.18 28.32 15.45
N ALA A 109 4.31 28.92 15.83
CA ALA A 109 5.61 28.39 15.42
C ALA A 109 6.01 27.13 16.19
N ALA A 110 5.56 26.98 17.44
CA ALA A 110 5.89 25.84 18.31
C ALA A 110 4.97 24.63 18.09
N GLU A 111 3.74 24.81 17.60
CA GLU A 111 2.68 23.78 17.54
C GLU A 111 3.13 22.45 16.88
N GLY A 112 4.05 22.53 15.92
CA GLY A 112 4.49 21.38 15.13
C GLY A 112 5.45 20.45 15.87
N ILE A 113 5.87 20.78 17.09
CA ILE A 113 6.85 20.01 17.87
C ILE A 113 6.22 19.79 19.27
N PRO A 114 5.47 18.69 19.47
CA PRO A 114 4.66 18.47 20.67
C PRO A 114 5.43 18.44 21.99
N GLU A 115 6.73 18.11 21.94
CA GLU A 115 7.60 18.04 23.12
C GLU A 115 8.08 19.42 23.60
N LEU A 116 7.82 20.50 22.82
CA LEU A 116 8.14 21.85 23.23
C LEU A 116 7.24 22.30 24.38
N LYS A 117 7.87 22.87 25.42
CA LYS A 117 7.21 23.38 26.61
C LYS A 117 7.79 24.73 26.98
N ASP A 118 6.89 25.71 27.13
CA ASP A 118 7.24 27.07 27.50
C ASP A 118 7.99 27.10 28.85
N ASN A 119 9.06 27.90 28.92
CA ASN A 119 9.98 28.04 30.05
C ASN A 119 10.79 26.77 30.42
N GLU A 120 10.67 25.68 29.67
CA GLU A 120 11.45 24.46 29.88
C GLU A 120 12.52 24.27 28.81
N ASN A 121 12.11 24.21 27.55
CA ASN A 121 12.98 23.93 26.39
C ASN A 121 12.77 24.93 25.24
N ILE A 122 11.88 25.89 25.42
CA ILE A 122 11.64 27.03 24.53
C ILE A 122 10.95 28.15 25.34
N LEU A 123 10.99 29.37 24.83
CA LEU A 123 10.14 30.46 25.33
C LEU A 123 9.06 30.80 24.30
N ILE A 124 7.78 30.75 24.67
CA ILE A 124 6.63 30.92 23.79
C ILE A 124 5.84 32.18 24.17
N ALA A 125 5.64 33.12 23.25
CA ALA A 125 4.74 34.25 23.46
C ALA A 125 4.12 34.70 22.13
N ASP A 126 2.85 35.10 22.18
CA ASP A 126 2.14 35.64 21.02
C ASP A 126 1.97 37.17 21.10
N ASP A 127 1.95 37.72 22.32
CA ASP A 127 1.93 39.16 22.55
C ASP A 127 3.33 39.78 22.32
N PRO A 128 3.45 40.91 21.58
CA PRO A 128 4.74 41.52 21.30
C PRO A 128 5.56 41.92 22.53
N GLN A 129 4.91 42.41 23.60
CA GLN A 129 5.58 42.87 24.82
C GLN A 129 6.09 41.67 25.60
N GLU A 130 5.31 40.60 25.70
CA GLU A 130 5.77 39.34 26.31
C GLU A 130 6.89 38.68 25.50
N PHE A 131 6.78 38.68 24.17
CA PHE A 131 7.85 38.18 23.28
C PHE A 131 9.14 38.95 23.52
N ALA A 132 9.08 40.28 23.58
CA ALA A 132 10.25 41.12 23.86
C ALA A 132 10.86 40.80 25.23
N LYS A 133 10.04 40.68 26.29
CA LYS A 133 10.50 40.31 27.64
C LYS A 133 11.23 38.97 27.64
N LYS A 134 10.72 37.97 26.91
CA LYS A 134 11.34 36.63 26.79
C LYS A 134 12.66 36.65 26.02
N VAL A 135 12.80 37.48 24.99
CA VAL A 135 14.10 37.69 24.32
C VAL A 135 15.09 38.36 25.28
N ILE A 136 14.67 39.41 25.99
CA ILE A 136 15.51 40.13 26.97
C ILE A 136 15.96 39.20 28.10
N SER A 137 15.07 38.34 28.60
CA SER A 137 15.42 37.41 29.68
C SER A 137 16.52 36.44 29.26
N LEU A 138 16.48 35.90 28.02
CA LEU A 138 17.55 35.05 27.50
C LEU A 138 18.88 35.81 27.32
N LEU A 139 18.83 37.06 26.88
CA LEU A 139 20.03 37.88 26.67
C LEU A 139 20.70 38.30 27.99
N ASN A 140 19.92 38.54 29.04
CA ASN A 140 20.42 39.05 30.33
C ASN A 140 20.64 37.98 31.40
N ASN A 141 19.98 36.82 31.30
CA ASN A 141 20.09 35.74 32.29
C ASN A 141 20.81 34.51 31.71
N LYS A 142 22.09 34.38 32.06
CA LYS A 142 22.95 33.26 31.61
C LYS A 142 22.50 31.89 32.10
N GLU A 143 21.88 31.82 33.28
CA GLU A 143 21.38 30.55 33.82
C GLU A 143 20.16 30.08 33.04
N LEU A 144 19.18 30.97 32.83
CA LEU A 144 18.02 30.70 31.99
C LEU A 144 18.44 30.30 30.57
N TYR A 145 19.38 31.04 29.97
CA TYR A 145 19.94 30.71 28.66
C TYR A 145 20.44 29.25 28.61
N LYS A 146 21.30 28.87 29.57
CA LYS A 146 21.89 27.53 29.62
C LYS A 146 20.83 26.45 29.82
N THR A 147 19.85 26.70 30.69
CA THR A 147 18.75 25.77 30.95
C THR A 147 17.93 25.53 29.68
N ILE A 148 17.44 26.58 29.03
CA ILE A 148 16.64 26.45 27.80
C ILE A 148 17.48 25.79 26.69
N SER A 149 18.72 26.23 26.49
CA SER A 149 19.63 25.69 25.46
C SER A 149 19.88 24.19 25.65
N ASN A 150 20.25 23.77 26.85
CA ASN A 150 20.54 22.36 27.15
C ASN A 150 19.30 21.49 26.99
N ASN A 151 18.15 21.94 27.50
CA ASN A 151 16.89 21.19 27.39
C ASN A 151 16.41 21.09 25.94
N ALA A 152 16.52 22.17 25.17
CA ALA A 152 16.18 22.18 23.75
C ALA A 152 17.05 21.20 22.96
N ARG A 153 18.36 21.21 23.20
CA ARG A 153 19.30 20.28 22.56
C ARG A 153 19.00 18.84 22.93
N LYS A 154 18.79 18.57 24.22
CA LYS A 154 18.42 17.25 24.73
C LYS A 154 17.16 16.72 24.05
N LEU A 155 16.13 17.54 23.88
CA LEU A 155 14.91 17.18 23.15
C LEU A 155 15.22 16.70 21.72
N VAL A 156 16.13 17.36 21.00
CA VAL A 156 16.52 16.96 19.64
C VAL A 156 17.28 15.63 19.64
N GLU A 157 18.28 15.48 20.51
CA GLU A 157 19.06 14.24 20.67
C GLU A 157 18.16 13.06 21.12
N GLU A 158 17.11 13.35 21.89
CA GLU A 158 16.18 12.36 22.41
C GLU A 158 15.07 11.98 21.43
N ASN A 159 14.69 12.83 20.47
CA ASN A 159 13.46 12.59 19.69
C ASN A 159 13.60 12.81 18.18
N TYR A 160 14.54 13.64 17.73
CA TYR A 160 14.57 14.17 16.36
C TYR A 160 15.87 13.84 15.60
N THR A 161 16.68 12.89 16.06
CA THR A 161 17.82 12.40 15.29
C THR A 161 17.37 11.61 14.07
N TRP A 162 18.24 11.51 13.06
CA TRP A 162 17.98 10.72 11.86
C TRP A 162 17.66 9.27 12.19
N GLU A 163 18.39 8.67 13.12
CA GLU A 163 18.21 7.27 13.52
C GLU A 163 16.83 7.05 14.14
N LYS A 164 16.37 7.95 15.00
CA LYS A 164 15.06 7.84 15.65
C LYS A 164 13.90 8.03 14.69
N GLN A 165 14.01 9.02 13.80
CA GLN A 165 13.00 9.29 12.79
C GLN A 165 12.95 8.17 11.74
N ALA A 166 14.12 7.66 11.32
CA ALA A 166 14.21 6.52 10.41
C ALA A 166 13.62 5.26 11.05
N LYS A 167 13.87 5.00 12.34
CA LYS A 167 13.30 3.85 13.04
C LYS A 167 11.77 3.84 13.00
N LYS A 168 11.13 4.97 13.31
CA LYS A 168 9.66 5.13 13.22
C LYS A 168 9.15 4.84 11.81
N PHE A 169 9.90 5.28 10.79
CA PHE A 169 9.55 5.03 9.39
C PHE A 169 9.65 3.53 9.06
N PHE A 170 10.76 2.87 9.41
CA PHE A 170 10.95 1.44 9.16
C PHE A 170 9.92 0.55 9.88
N GLU A 171 9.53 0.88 11.12
CA GLU A 171 8.47 0.17 11.84
C GLU A 171 7.14 0.17 11.07
N ILE A 172 6.84 1.25 10.34
CA ILE A 172 5.65 1.32 9.47
C ILE A 172 5.82 0.41 8.25
N PHE A 173 7.00 0.39 7.61
CA PHE A 173 7.26 -0.50 6.47
C PHE A 173 7.18 -1.96 6.86
N ASP A 174 7.79 -2.35 7.98
CA ASP A 174 7.79 -3.74 8.43
C ASP A 174 6.37 -4.22 8.70
N LYS A 175 5.54 -3.38 9.35
CA LYS A 175 4.12 -3.68 9.57
C LYS A 175 3.38 -3.88 8.24
N LEU A 176 3.58 -3.00 7.27
CA LEU A 176 2.95 -3.12 5.95
C LEU A 176 3.43 -4.37 5.21
N ILE A 177 4.72 -4.67 5.25
CA ILE A 177 5.28 -5.86 4.59
C ILE A 177 4.63 -7.13 5.15
N GLU A 178 4.50 -7.22 6.47
CA GLU A 178 3.91 -8.37 7.14
C GLU A 178 2.39 -8.49 6.90
N GLU A 179 1.67 -7.37 6.88
CA GLU A 179 0.24 -7.30 6.55
C GLU A 179 -0.02 -7.78 5.11
N TYR A 180 0.85 -7.41 4.17
CA TYR A 180 0.72 -7.77 2.74
C TYR A 180 1.55 -8.99 2.35
N LYS A 181 2.01 -9.79 3.31
CA LYS A 181 2.69 -11.06 3.04
C LYS A 181 1.65 -12.10 2.67
N THR A 182 1.86 -12.79 1.56
CA THR A 182 1.07 -13.96 1.19
C THR A 182 1.46 -15.10 2.12
N LYS A 183 0.50 -15.64 2.88
CA LYS A 183 0.75 -16.66 3.91
C LYS A 183 0.11 -18.00 3.56
N LYS A 184 -1.05 -17.97 2.89
CA LYS A 184 -1.86 -19.16 2.71
C LYS A 184 -2.44 -19.29 1.30
N VAL A 185 -2.52 -20.51 0.80
CA VAL A 185 -3.25 -20.89 -0.42
C VAL A 185 -4.47 -21.76 -0.10
N SER A 186 -5.58 -21.48 -0.77
CA SER A 186 -6.79 -22.31 -0.79
C SER A 186 -6.94 -22.95 -2.16
N ILE A 187 -6.91 -24.28 -2.22
CA ILE A 187 -7.12 -25.04 -3.45
C ILE A 187 -8.54 -25.59 -3.43
N ILE A 188 -9.38 -25.07 -4.32
CA ILE A 188 -10.78 -25.48 -4.45
C ILE A 188 -10.86 -26.63 -5.45
N VAL A 189 -11.46 -27.74 -5.00
CA VAL A 189 -11.65 -28.95 -5.79
C VAL A 189 -13.14 -29.24 -5.93
N PRO A 190 -13.81 -28.75 -7.01
CA PRO A 190 -15.19 -29.11 -7.28
C PRO A 190 -15.26 -30.57 -7.75
N ALA A 191 -16.13 -31.36 -7.13
CA ALA A 191 -16.27 -32.79 -7.39
C ALA A 191 -17.72 -33.17 -7.66
N TYR A 192 -17.95 -34.01 -8.68
CA TYR A 192 -19.25 -34.62 -8.94
C TYR A 192 -19.05 -35.95 -9.67
N ASN A 193 -19.28 -37.07 -9.01
CA ASN A 193 -19.07 -38.40 -9.55
C ASN A 193 -17.64 -38.62 -10.12
N GLU A 194 -16.61 -38.41 -9.29
CA GLU A 194 -15.19 -38.53 -9.64
C GLU A 194 -14.45 -39.53 -8.74
N GLU A 195 -15.14 -40.60 -8.30
CA GLU A 195 -14.61 -41.61 -7.36
C GLU A 195 -13.29 -42.26 -7.83
N LYS A 196 -13.07 -42.33 -9.14
CA LYS A 196 -11.89 -42.97 -9.76
C LYS A 196 -10.65 -42.09 -9.75
N THR A 197 -10.79 -40.77 -9.67
CA THR A 197 -9.67 -39.83 -9.88
C THR A 197 -9.39 -38.96 -8.67
N ILE A 198 -10.40 -38.63 -7.86
CA ILE A 198 -10.25 -37.64 -6.79
C ILE A 198 -9.21 -38.04 -5.73
N GLY A 199 -9.10 -39.33 -5.41
CA GLY A 199 -8.07 -39.82 -4.47
C GLY A 199 -6.65 -39.47 -4.94
N ASN A 200 -6.34 -39.73 -6.20
CA ASN A 200 -5.03 -39.41 -6.78
C ASN A 200 -4.80 -37.89 -6.86
N VAL A 201 -5.85 -37.10 -7.13
CA VAL A 201 -5.74 -35.63 -7.12
C VAL A 201 -5.38 -35.15 -5.72
N LEU A 202 -6.07 -35.63 -4.68
CA LEU A 202 -5.81 -35.25 -3.29
C LEU A 202 -4.43 -35.69 -2.81
N GLU A 203 -3.97 -36.88 -3.18
CA GLU A 203 -2.61 -37.35 -2.88
C GLU A 203 -1.55 -36.41 -3.48
N LYS A 204 -1.68 -36.06 -4.76
CA LYS A 204 -0.79 -35.11 -5.42
C LYS A 204 -0.85 -33.74 -4.75
N LEU A 205 -2.03 -33.19 -4.52
CA LEU A 205 -2.18 -31.88 -3.86
C LEU A 205 -1.58 -31.85 -2.46
N ASN A 206 -1.73 -32.92 -1.69
CA ASN A 206 -1.13 -33.06 -0.35
C ASN A 206 0.40 -33.05 -0.42
N SER A 207 1.00 -33.67 -1.44
CA SER A 207 2.47 -33.69 -1.63
C SER A 207 3.08 -32.34 -2.06
N LEU A 208 2.28 -31.39 -2.54
CA LEU A 208 2.79 -30.10 -3.01
C LEU A 208 3.15 -29.16 -1.84
N ASP A 209 4.37 -28.64 -1.90
CA ASP A 209 4.84 -27.55 -1.06
C ASP A 209 5.03 -26.27 -1.88
N PHE A 210 4.33 -25.22 -1.45
CA PHE A 210 4.35 -23.88 -2.03
C PHE A 210 5.19 -22.89 -1.22
N GLY A 211 5.78 -23.32 -0.08
CA GLY A 211 6.38 -22.42 0.89
C GLY A 211 5.36 -21.57 1.65
N LEU A 212 4.10 -22.00 1.66
CA LEU A 212 2.94 -21.32 2.23
C LEU A 212 2.08 -22.34 2.99
N GLU A 213 1.29 -21.86 3.94
CA GLU A 213 0.20 -22.67 4.48
C GLU A 213 -0.76 -23.06 3.35
N LYS A 214 -1.28 -24.28 3.42
CA LYS A 214 -2.15 -24.83 2.38
C LYS A 214 -3.43 -25.34 3.01
N GLU A 215 -4.56 -25.00 2.40
CA GLU A 215 -5.82 -25.69 2.62
C GLU A 215 -6.39 -26.19 1.29
N ILE A 216 -7.04 -27.34 1.35
CA ILE A 216 -7.76 -27.95 0.23
C ILE A 216 -9.23 -27.95 0.61
N ILE A 217 -10.07 -27.41 -0.27
CA ILE A 217 -11.51 -27.32 -0.07
C ILE A 217 -12.17 -28.16 -1.15
N VAL A 218 -12.57 -29.37 -0.80
CA VAL A 218 -13.34 -30.24 -1.67
C VAL A 218 -14.81 -29.88 -1.54
N VAL A 219 -15.43 -29.53 -2.66
CA VAL A 219 -16.87 -29.27 -2.72
C VAL A 219 -17.53 -30.38 -3.54
N ASP A 220 -18.14 -31.32 -2.82
CA ASP A 220 -18.94 -32.40 -3.41
C ASP A 220 -20.32 -31.86 -3.81
N ASP A 221 -20.54 -31.71 -5.12
CA ASP A 221 -21.75 -31.16 -5.71
C ASP A 221 -22.85 -32.22 -5.84
N GLY A 222 -23.13 -32.93 -4.75
CA GLY A 222 -24.19 -33.95 -4.65
C GLY A 222 -23.89 -35.22 -5.45
N SER A 223 -22.69 -35.79 -5.31
CA SER A 223 -22.32 -37.06 -5.96
C SER A 223 -23.24 -38.21 -5.55
N THR A 224 -23.51 -39.10 -6.50
CA THR A 224 -24.33 -40.32 -6.32
C THR A 224 -23.50 -41.59 -6.26
N ASP A 225 -22.20 -41.48 -6.53
CA ASP A 225 -21.22 -42.58 -6.48
C ASP A 225 -20.43 -42.55 -5.15
N THR A 226 -19.29 -43.26 -5.08
CA THR A 226 -18.49 -43.32 -3.85
C THR A 226 -17.54 -42.14 -3.64
N THR A 227 -17.62 -41.07 -4.44
CA THR A 227 -16.72 -39.89 -4.38
C THR A 227 -16.55 -39.37 -2.95
N ARG A 228 -17.66 -39.17 -2.24
CA ARG A 228 -17.62 -38.67 -0.86
C ARG A 228 -16.82 -39.58 0.08
N PHE A 229 -17.05 -40.88 0.01
CA PHE A 229 -16.34 -41.86 0.83
C PHE A 229 -14.84 -41.89 0.50
N VAL A 230 -14.46 -41.65 -0.76
CA VAL A 230 -13.05 -41.54 -1.14
C VAL A 230 -12.42 -40.30 -0.50
N VAL A 231 -13.07 -39.14 -0.58
CA VAL A 231 -12.56 -37.88 -0.02
C VAL A 231 -12.42 -37.95 1.50
N GLU A 232 -13.37 -38.57 2.20
CA GLU A 232 -13.35 -38.73 3.66
C GLU A 232 -12.11 -39.49 4.17
N LYS A 233 -11.52 -40.38 3.35
CA LYS A 233 -10.26 -41.08 3.69
C LYS A 233 -9.04 -40.16 3.75
N PHE A 234 -9.10 -38.97 3.15
CA PHE A 234 -8.01 -37.99 3.12
C PHE A 234 -8.17 -36.90 4.19
N LYS A 235 -9.14 -37.03 5.10
CA LYS A 235 -9.43 -36.03 6.12
C LYS A 235 -8.21 -35.75 6.99
N ASN A 236 -7.83 -34.48 7.06
CA ASN A 236 -6.76 -33.94 7.89
C ASN A 236 -7.07 -32.46 8.19
N ASP A 237 -6.24 -31.79 8.99
CA ASP A 237 -6.46 -30.38 9.39
C ASP A 237 -6.45 -29.39 8.22
N SER A 238 -5.81 -29.75 7.11
CA SER A 238 -5.73 -28.92 5.89
C SER A 238 -6.85 -29.22 4.88
N LEU A 239 -7.68 -30.24 5.09
CA LEU A 239 -8.75 -30.64 4.17
C LEU A 239 -10.14 -30.29 4.73
N LYS A 240 -10.83 -29.38 4.04
CA LYS A 240 -12.25 -29.05 4.29
C LYS A 240 -13.13 -29.73 3.24
N ILE A 241 -14.17 -30.41 3.70
CA ILE A 241 -15.15 -31.09 2.83
C ILE A 241 -16.48 -30.37 2.99
N ILE A 242 -17.07 -29.93 1.89
CA ILE A 242 -18.38 -29.29 1.83
C ILE A 242 -19.24 -30.09 0.85
N SER A 243 -20.48 -30.38 1.22
CA SER A 243 -21.40 -31.16 0.38
C SER A 243 -22.66 -30.37 0.06
N HIS A 244 -23.05 -30.34 -1.20
CA HIS A 244 -24.37 -29.89 -1.63
C HIS A 244 -25.38 -31.04 -1.52
N GLY A 245 -26.64 -30.73 -1.20
CA GLY A 245 -27.70 -31.74 -1.11
C GLY A 245 -28.13 -32.32 -2.46
N MET A 246 -27.82 -31.62 -3.56
CA MET A 246 -28.05 -32.05 -4.94
C MET A 246 -27.05 -31.34 -5.86
N ASN A 247 -26.92 -31.83 -7.11
CA ASN A 247 -26.07 -31.21 -8.12
C ASN A 247 -26.58 -29.82 -8.53
N GLN A 248 -25.80 -28.79 -8.22
CA GLN A 248 -26.08 -27.39 -8.57
C GLN A 248 -25.22 -26.89 -9.74
N GLY A 249 -24.12 -27.57 -10.04
CA GLY A 249 -23.20 -27.29 -11.13
C GLY A 249 -21.81 -26.85 -10.66
N LYS A 250 -20.83 -26.95 -11.57
CA LYS A 250 -19.41 -26.63 -11.31
C LYS A 250 -19.21 -25.20 -10.77
N GLY A 251 -19.89 -24.22 -11.37
CA GLY A 251 -19.81 -22.82 -10.93
C GLY A 251 -20.31 -22.61 -9.51
N ALA A 252 -21.40 -23.29 -9.12
CA ALA A 252 -21.91 -23.26 -7.76
C ALA A 252 -20.93 -23.89 -6.76
N ALA A 253 -20.33 -25.03 -7.10
CA ALA A 253 -19.31 -25.67 -6.27
C ALA A 253 -18.07 -24.78 -6.08
N ILE A 254 -17.58 -24.14 -7.15
CA ILE A 254 -16.46 -23.18 -7.08
C ILE A 254 -16.83 -21.99 -6.20
N LYS A 255 -18.03 -21.42 -6.38
CA LYS A 255 -18.51 -20.30 -5.56
C LYS A 255 -18.54 -20.65 -4.08
N THR A 256 -19.10 -21.81 -3.72
CA THR A 256 -19.09 -22.33 -2.34
C THR A 256 -17.66 -22.46 -1.83
N GLY A 257 -16.74 -22.96 -2.66
CA GLY A 257 -15.32 -23.06 -2.32
C GLY A 257 -14.68 -21.70 -2.03
N ILE A 258 -14.91 -20.70 -2.88
CA ILE A 258 -14.38 -19.33 -2.71
C ILE A 258 -14.91 -18.72 -1.41
N GLN A 259 -16.21 -18.82 -1.15
CA GLN A 259 -16.84 -18.30 0.07
C GLN A 259 -16.32 -18.95 1.35
N ASN A 260 -15.77 -20.15 1.25
CA ASN A 260 -15.24 -20.92 2.38
C ASN A 260 -13.71 -20.92 2.45
N SER A 261 -13.06 -20.19 1.56
CA SER A 261 -11.61 -20.05 1.49
C SER A 261 -11.09 -18.97 2.44
N THR A 262 -9.92 -19.21 3.01
CA THR A 262 -9.23 -18.29 3.95
C THR A 262 -7.85 -17.86 3.43
N GLY A 263 -7.40 -18.45 2.33
CA GLY A 263 -6.10 -18.17 1.72
C GLY A 263 -6.05 -16.82 1.02
N ASP A 264 -4.83 -16.29 0.90
CA ASP A 264 -4.54 -15.10 0.10
C ASP A 264 -4.53 -15.40 -1.40
N ILE A 265 -4.20 -16.65 -1.75
CA ILE A 265 -4.28 -17.18 -3.11
C ILE A 265 -5.37 -18.24 -3.15
N ILE A 266 -6.22 -18.15 -4.15
CA ILE A 266 -7.27 -19.13 -4.45
C ILE A 266 -6.93 -19.77 -5.78
N ALA A 267 -6.83 -21.10 -5.80
CA ALA A 267 -6.60 -21.89 -6.99
C ALA A 267 -7.77 -22.85 -7.23
N ILE A 268 -8.16 -23.02 -8.49
CA ILE A 268 -9.17 -24.01 -8.89
C ILE A 268 -8.46 -25.22 -9.48
N GLN A 269 -8.75 -26.41 -8.95
CA GLN A 269 -8.22 -27.69 -9.42
C GLN A 269 -9.40 -28.63 -9.68
N ASP A 270 -9.58 -29.04 -10.93
CA ASP A 270 -10.60 -30.03 -11.26
C ASP A 270 -10.27 -31.38 -10.61
N ALA A 271 -11.31 -32.12 -10.20
CA ALA A 271 -11.20 -33.46 -9.63
C ALA A 271 -10.90 -34.56 -10.66
N ASP A 272 -10.78 -34.19 -11.94
CA ASP A 272 -10.32 -35.05 -13.00
C ASP A 272 -8.81 -34.84 -13.25
N LEU A 273 -8.11 -35.91 -13.64
CA LEU A 273 -6.68 -35.84 -13.94
C LEU A 273 -6.41 -35.28 -15.35
N GLU A 274 -7.29 -34.42 -15.88
CA GLU A 274 -7.06 -33.76 -17.19
C GLU A 274 -5.91 -32.75 -17.11
N TYR A 275 -5.64 -32.21 -15.93
CA TYR A 275 -4.52 -31.33 -15.63
C TYR A 275 -3.60 -31.93 -14.56
N ASP A 276 -2.31 -31.60 -14.58
CA ASP A 276 -1.35 -32.09 -13.58
C ASP A 276 -1.24 -31.12 -12.39
N PRO A 277 -1.65 -31.52 -11.17
CA PRO A 277 -1.60 -30.65 -9.99
C PRO A 277 -0.23 -30.03 -9.71
N HIS A 278 0.88 -30.66 -10.13
CA HIS A 278 2.23 -30.11 -9.95
C HIS A 278 2.43 -28.77 -10.66
N GLU A 279 1.70 -28.50 -11.75
CA GLU A 279 1.79 -27.24 -12.48
C GLU A 279 1.23 -26.06 -11.68
N LEU A 280 0.40 -26.29 -10.64
CA LEU A 280 -0.06 -25.24 -9.73
C LEU A 280 1.11 -24.46 -9.09
N LYS A 281 2.24 -25.13 -8.81
CA LYS A 281 3.42 -24.45 -8.23
C LYS A 281 3.95 -23.35 -9.14
N THR A 282 4.05 -23.65 -10.44
CA THR A 282 4.50 -22.68 -11.44
C THR A 282 3.46 -21.59 -11.67
N LEU A 283 2.17 -21.96 -11.68
CA LEU A 283 1.06 -21.02 -11.87
C LEU A 283 0.88 -20.04 -10.71
N MET A 284 1.18 -20.46 -9.48
CA MET A 284 1.07 -19.62 -8.29
C MET A 284 2.20 -18.59 -8.18
N GLN A 285 3.39 -18.92 -8.69
CA GLN A 285 4.59 -18.12 -8.46
C GLN A 285 4.43 -16.63 -8.85
N PRO A 286 3.81 -16.26 -9.99
CA PRO A 286 3.61 -14.85 -10.32
C PRO A 286 2.71 -14.09 -9.34
N ILE A 287 1.79 -14.78 -8.65
CA ILE A 287 0.94 -14.17 -7.62
C ILE A 287 1.73 -14.02 -6.32
N ILE A 288 2.52 -15.04 -5.94
CA ILE A 288 3.42 -15.00 -4.77
C ILE A 288 4.45 -13.87 -4.93
N ASP A 289 5.03 -13.73 -6.12
CA ASP A 289 5.97 -12.67 -6.48
C ASP A 289 5.32 -11.28 -6.62
N LYS A 290 4.00 -11.17 -6.39
CA LYS A 290 3.21 -9.94 -6.52
C LYS A 290 3.28 -9.29 -7.91
N LYS A 291 3.53 -10.09 -8.96
CA LYS A 291 3.60 -9.63 -10.36
C LYS A 291 2.22 -9.47 -10.99
N THR A 292 1.23 -10.23 -10.52
CA THR A 292 -0.15 -10.18 -11.01
C THR A 292 -1.12 -10.66 -9.93
N PHE A 293 -2.40 -10.30 -10.06
CA PHE A 293 -3.48 -10.83 -9.22
C PHE A 293 -4.17 -12.05 -9.84
N VAL A 294 -3.98 -12.32 -11.14
CA VAL A 294 -4.66 -13.39 -11.86
C VAL A 294 -3.70 -14.13 -12.78
N VAL A 295 -3.67 -15.46 -12.65
CA VAL A 295 -2.91 -16.36 -13.53
C VAL A 295 -3.82 -17.46 -14.08
N TYR A 296 -3.78 -17.65 -15.40
CA TYR A 296 -4.46 -18.71 -16.11
C TYR A 296 -3.44 -19.70 -16.68
N GLY A 297 -3.74 -20.99 -16.57
CA GLY A 297 -2.99 -22.02 -17.28
C GLY A 297 -3.55 -22.21 -18.68
N SER A 298 -2.82 -21.85 -19.74
CA SER A 298 -3.28 -22.01 -21.11
C SER A 298 -2.84 -23.33 -21.74
N ARG A 299 -3.82 -24.09 -22.25
CA ARG A 299 -3.58 -25.34 -23.00
C ARG A 299 -3.02 -25.08 -24.40
N PHE A 300 -3.08 -23.84 -24.88
CA PHE A 300 -2.66 -23.48 -26.25
C PHE A 300 -1.28 -22.86 -26.33
N LEU A 301 -0.66 -22.52 -25.20
CA LEU A 301 0.72 -22.03 -25.13
C LEU A 301 1.76 -23.16 -25.18
N LYS A 302 1.34 -24.42 -25.05
CA LYS A 302 2.16 -25.62 -25.18
C LYS A 302 1.48 -26.64 -26.10
N LYS A 303 2.26 -27.53 -26.71
CA LYS A 303 1.73 -28.60 -27.55
C LYS A 303 1.05 -29.66 -26.68
N ASN A 304 -0.28 -29.76 -26.79
CA ASN A 304 -1.11 -30.72 -26.07
C ASN A 304 -1.87 -31.64 -27.05
N PRO A 305 -2.19 -32.89 -26.65
CA PRO A 305 -3.02 -33.78 -27.45
C PRO A 305 -4.42 -33.20 -27.67
N CYS A 306 -4.93 -33.36 -28.89
CA CYS A 306 -6.26 -32.87 -29.28
C CYS A 306 -7.11 -34.03 -29.81
N ILE A 307 -7.87 -34.67 -28.91
CA ILE A 307 -8.75 -35.78 -29.28
C ILE A 307 -10.00 -35.25 -30.01
N TYR A 308 -10.52 -34.07 -29.63
CA TYR A 308 -11.76 -33.53 -30.18
C TYR A 308 -11.59 -32.11 -30.74
N LYS A 309 -11.48 -32.01 -32.07
CA LYS A 309 -11.28 -30.74 -32.78
C LYS A 309 -12.42 -29.73 -32.57
N SER A 310 -13.67 -30.18 -32.43
CA SER A 310 -14.82 -29.30 -32.22
C SER A 310 -14.73 -28.50 -30.92
N TYR A 311 -14.39 -29.14 -29.80
CA TYR A 311 -14.18 -28.47 -28.51
C TYR A 311 -12.97 -27.53 -28.55
N TYR A 312 -11.90 -27.93 -29.24
CA TYR A 312 -10.72 -27.10 -29.45
C TYR A 312 -11.07 -25.80 -30.19
N LEU A 313 -11.80 -25.91 -31.31
CA LEU A 313 -12.23 -24.75 -32.10
C LEU A 313 -13.23 -23.87 -31.36
N GLY A 314 -14.18 -24.48 -30.64
CA GLY A 314 -15.15 -23.76 -29.82
C GLY A 314 -14.47 -22.92 -28.74
N ASN A 315 -13.49 -23.50 -28.02
CA ASN A 315 -12.73 -22.76 -27.02
C ASN A 315 -11.89 -21.62 -27.63
N LYS A 316 -11.22 -21.86 -28.77
CA LYS A 316 -10.50 -20.79 -29.48
C LYS A 316 -11.42 -19.65 -29.90
N PHE A 317 -12.62 -19.96 -30.39
CA PHE A 317 -13.61 -18.96 -30.77
C PHE A 317 -14.06 -18.14 -29.56
N LEU A 318 -14.40 -18.79 -28.44
CA LEU A 318 -14.81 -18.10 -27.22
C LEU A 318 -13.68 -17.23 -26.64
N SER A 319 -12.44 -17.75 -26.63
CA SER A 319 -11.26 -17.01 -26.18
C SER A 319 -10.97 -15.81 -27.07
N PHE A 320 -11.13 -15.95 -28.38
CA PHE A 320 -11.07 -14.84 -29.33
C PHE A 320 -12.15 -13.79 -29.04
N LEU A 321 -13.39 -14.22 -28.82
CA LEU A 321 -14.51 -13.31 -28.55
C LEU A 321 -14.28 -12.49 -27.27
N VAL A 322 -13.83 -13.14 -26.19
CA VAL A 322 -13.43 -12.44 -24.95
C VAL A 322 -12.28 -11.47 -25.23
N SER A 323 -11.25 -11.93 -25.95
CA SER A 323 -10.08 -11.09 -26.24
C SER A 323 -10.44 -9.83 -27.00
N PHE A 324 -11.29 -9.99 -28.02
CA PHE A 324 -11.76 -8.90 -28.87
C PHE A 324 -12.61 -7.91 -28.09
N LEU A 325 -13.60 -8.38 -27.31
CA LEU A 325 -14.54 -7.50 -26.61
C LEU A 325 -13.94 -6.79 -25.40
N PHE A 326 -12.96 -7.41 -24.72
CA PHE A 326 -12.37 -6.87 -23.49
C PHE A 326 -10.94 -6.34 -23.67
N GLY A 327 -10.39 -6.38 -24.88
CA GLY A 327 -9.16 -5.68 -25.24
C GLY A 327 -7.87 -6.30 -24.68
N GLN A 328 -7.93 -7.52 -24.14
CA GLN A 328 -6.75 -8.28 -23.73
C GLN A 328 -6.64 -9.56 -24.53
N LYS A 329 -5.47 -9.82 -25.15
CA LYS A 329 -5.22 -11.10 -25.80
C LYS A 329 -5.20 -12.22 -24.76
N ILE A 330 -6.13 -13.17 -24.89
CA ILE A 330 -6.25 -14.37 -24.10
C ILE A 330 -6.31 -15.56 -25.05
N THR A 331 -5.41 -16.51 -24.87
CA THR A 331 -5.36 -17.71 -25.68
C THR A 331 -6.43 -18.72 -25.26
N ASP A 332 -6.65 -18.92 -23.96
CA ASP A 332 -7.50 -19.97 -23.39
C ASP A 332 -8.37 -19.46 -22.22
N SER A 333 -9.51 -18.81 -22.52
CA SER A 333 -10.38 -18.24 -21.49
C SER A 333 -11.21 -19.29 -20.73
N TYR A 334 -11.41 -20.47 -21.31
CA TYR A 334 -12.14 -21.60 -20.71
C TYR A 334 -11.22 -22.67 -20.12
N THR A 335 -9.99 -22.31 -19.79
CA THR A 335 -9.14 -23.18 -18.97
C THR A 335 -9.74 -23.35 -17.57
N CYS A 336 -9.53 -24.50 -16.94
CA CYS A 336 -9.99 -24.72 -15.56
C CYS A 336 -8.90 -24.35 -14.54
N TYR A 337 -7.64 -24.22 -14.96
CA TYR A 337 -6.57 -23.70 -14.14
C TYR A 337 -6.62 -22.18 -14.09
N LYS A 338 -7.39 -21.69 -13.13
CA LYS A 338 -7.52 -20.27 -12.82
C LYS A 338 -7.10 -20.04 -11.37
N LEU A 339 -6.15 -19.14 -11.20
CA LEU A 339 -5.61 -18.76 -9.91
C LEU A 339 -5.78 -17.27 -9.70
N PHE A 340 -6.14 -16.90 -8.48
CA PHE A 340 -6.50 -15.56 -8.11
C PHE A 340 -5.86 -15.20 -6.78
N HIS A 341 -5.42 -13.96 -6.64
CA HIS A 341 -5.29 -13.36 -5.33
C HIS A 341 -6.69 -13.05 -4.78
N LYS A 342 -6.95 -13.24 -3.48
CA LYS A 342 -8.28 -13.04 -2.85
C LYS A 342 -8.93 -11.69 -3.15
N LYS A 343 -8.11 -10.63 -3.26
CA LYS A 343 -8.51 -9.26 -3.64
C LYS A 343 -9.30 -9.17 -4.96
N VAL A 344 -9.17 -10.15 -5.85
CA VAL A 344 -9.98 -10.22 -7.07
C VAL A 344 -11.47 -10.30 -6.75
N PHE A 345 -11.82 -11.08 -5.71
CA PHE A 345 -13.21 -11.30 -5.29
C PHE A 345 -13.77 -10.19 -4.38
N GLU A 346 -12.95 -9.22 -3.94
CA GLU A 346 -13.46 -8.00 -3.28
C GLU A 346 -14.20 -7.07 -4.27
N ARG A 347 -14.01 -7.27 -5.58
CA ARG A 347 -14.60 -6.45 -6.65
C ARG A 347 -15.49 -7.23 -7.61
N ILE A 348 -15.60 -8.55 -7.41
CA ILE A 348 -16.23 -9.45 -8.37
C ILE A 348 -17.14 -10.42 -7.62
N ASP A 349 -18.42 -10.28 -7.87
CA ASP A 349 -19.42 -11.27 -7.48
C ASP A 349 -19.66 -12.26 -8.61
N ILE A 350 -19.77 -13.54 -8.27
CA ILE A 350 -20.07 -14.64 -9.22
C ILE A 350 -21.54 -15.03 -9.10
N GLU A 351 -22.25 -15.05 -10.22
CA GLU A 351 -23.67 -15.40 -10.33
C GLU A 351 -23.88 -16.80 -10.93
N SER A 352 -23.01 -17.21 -11.85
CA SER A 352 -23.16 -18.45 -12.63
C SER A 352 -23.07 -19.70 -11.76
N GLN A 353 -23.83 -20.72 -12.14
CA GLN A 353 -23.90 -21.98 -11.40
C GLN A 353 -23.26 -23.14 -12.16
N ARG A 354 -23.20 -23.10 -13.49
CA ARG A 354 -22.66 -24.19 -14.32
C ARG A 354 -21.41 -23.74 -15.08
N PHE A 355 -21.20 -24.22 -16.30
CA PHE A 355 -19.98 -23.99 -17.09
C PHE A 355 -19.84 -22.54 -17.58
N GLU A 356 -20.92 -21.78 -17.60
CA GLU A 356 -20.89 -20.35 -17.92
C GLU A 356 -20.10 -19.51 -16.91
N PHE A 357 -19.80 -20.06 -15.73
CA PHE A 357 -18.79 -19.54 -14.81
C PHE A 357 -17.48 -19.18 -15.52
N GLU A 358 -17.03 -20.03 -16.46
CA GLU A 358 -15.75 -19.84 -17.13
C GLU A 358 -15.71 -18.54 -17.95
N ALA A 359 -16.81 -18.21 -18.62
CA ALA A 359 -16.96 -16.93 -19.31
C ALA A 359 -17.13 -15.78 -18.32
N GLU A 360 -17.99 -15.96 -17.32
CA GLU A 360 -18.33 -14.90 -16.38
C GLU A 360 -17.10 -14.36 -15.65
N ILE A 361 -16.34 -15.25 -15.02
CA ILE A 361 -15.19 -14.85 -14.19
C ILE A 361 -14.16 -14.10 -15.02
N THR A 362 -13.85 -14.59 -16.24
CA THR A 362 -12.88 -13.94 -17.13
C THR A 362 -13.37 -12.57 -17.56
N CYS A 363 -14.63 -12.43 -17.96
CA CYS A 363 -15.19 -11.15 -18.37
C CYS A 363 -15.23 -10.14 -17.22
N LYS A 364 -15.67 -10.56 -16.02
CA LYS A 364 -15.71 -9.69 -14.83
C LYS A 364 -14.31 -9.27 -14.36
N ILE A 365 -13.31 -10.15 -14.48
CA ILE A 365 -11.89 -9.82 -14.19
C ILE A 365 -11.39 -8.70 -15.10
N LEU A 366 -11.54 -8.87 -16.42
CA LEU A 366 -11.07 -7.88 -17.39
C LEU A 366 -11.83 -6.56 -17.26
N LYS A 367 -13.15 -6.61 -17.02
CA LYS A 367 -13.98 -5.43 -16.83
C LYS A 367 -13.58 -4.61 -15.60
N ASN A 368 -13.14 -5.27 -14.53
CA ASN A 368 -12.63 -4.62 -13.32
C ASN A 368 -11.16 -4.18 -13.43
N GLY A 369 -10.56 -4.23 -14.63
CA GLY A 369 -9.22 -3.71 -14.92
C GLY A 369 -8.07 -4.63 -14.49
N PHE A 370 -8.36 -5.85 -14.03
CA PHE A 370 -7.33 -6.84 -13.74
C PHE A 370 -6.76 -7.40 -15.05
N LYS A 371 -5.45 -7.63 -15.08
CA LYS A 371 -4.77 -8.30 -16.20
C LYS A 371 -4.62 -9.79 -15.89
N ILE A 372 -4.90 -10.61 -16.89
CA ILE A 372 -4.71 -12.07 -16.80
C ILE A 372 -3.33 -12.42 -17.36
N LEU A 373 -2.48 -13.07 -16.57
CA LEU A 373 -1.23 -13.66 -17.06
C LEU A 373 -1.48 -15.11 -17.47
N GLU A 374 -1.15 -15.49 -18.70
CA GLU A 374 -1.25 -16.88 -19.15
C GLU A 374 0.11 -17.58 -19.09
N LEU A 375 0.15 -18.78 -18.50
CA LEU A 375 1.32 -19.65 -18.50
C LEU A 375 0.97 -20.99 -19.17
N PRO A 376 1.92 -21.64 -19.86
CA PRO A 376 1.66 -22.92 -20.52
C PRO A 376 1.39 -24.04 -19.51
N ILE A 377 0.39 -24.88 -19.81
CA ILE A 377 0.06 -26.07 -19.01
C ILE A 377 -0.09 -27.31 -19.88
N SER A 378 0.05 -28.47 -19.25
CA SER A 378 -0.14 -29.79 -19.85
C SER A 378 -1.61 -30.21 -19.73
N TYR A 379 -2.13 -30.89 -20.76
CA TYR A 379 -3.53 -31.27 -20.84
C TYR A 379 -3.72 -32.68 -21.40
N ASN A 380 -4.42 -33.53 -20.65
CA ASN A 380 -4.71 -34.92 -21.00
C ASN A 380 -6.24 -35.12 -21.08
N PRO A 381 -6.89 -34.86 -22.24
CA PRO A 381 -8.34 -34.90 -22.36
C PRO A 381 -8.91 -36.30 -22.10
N ARG A 382 -9.99 -36.39 -21.31
CA ARG A 382 -10.79 -37.62 -21.20
C ARG A 382 -11.57 -37.90 -22.48
N SER A 383 -11.87 -39.17 -22.71
CA SER A 383 -12.79 -39.57 -23.78
C SER A 383 -14.26 -39.31 -23.40
N ILE A 384 -15.17 -39.20 -24.39
CA ILE A 384 -16.61 -39.02 -24.13
C ILE A 384 -17.17 -40.21 -23.31
N GLN A 385 -16.69 -41.42 -23.58
CA GLN A 385 -17.07 -42.63 -22.82
C GLN A 385 -16.62 -42.59 -21.36
N GLN A 386 -15.57 -41.81 -21.05
CA GLN A 386 -15.12 -41.56 -19.67
C GLN A 386 -15.87 -40.40 -19.00
N GLY A 387 -16.96 -39.92 -19.58
CA GLY A 387 -17.91 -39.00 -18.94
C GLY A 387 -17.67 -37.53 -19.23
N LYS A 388 -17.24 -37.15 -20.44
CA LYS A 388 -17.07 -35.72 -20.80
C LYS A 388 -18.38 -34.94 -20.60
N LYS A 389 -18.36 -33.95 -19.71
CA LYS A 389 -19.56 -33.25 -19.21
C LYS A 389 -20.03 -32.05 -20.07
N ILE A 390 -19.22 -31.61 -21.04
CA ILE A 390 -19.46 -30.40 -21.85
C ILE A 390 -20.30 -30.69 -23.10
N LYS A 391 -21.34 -29.88 -23.32
CA LYS A 391 -22.28 -29.96 -24.46
C LYS A 391 -22.19 -28.70 -25.35
N PHE A 392 -22.66 -28.80 -26.60
CA PHE A 392 -22.66 -27.66 -27.53
C PHE A 392 -23.49 -26.47 -27.03
N LYS A 393 -24.60 -26.74 -26.32
CA LYS A 393 -25.42 -25.71 -25.66
C LYS A 393 -24.60 -24.82 -24.72
N ASP A 394 -23.59 -25.37 -24.05
CA ASP A 394 -22.76 -24.62 -23.10
C ASP A 394 -21.92 -23.54 -23.79
N ALA A 395 -21.52 -23.77 -25.05
CA ALA A 395 -20.83 -22.76 -25.86
C ALA A 395 -21.75 -21.59 -26.21
N ILE A 396 -23.03 -21.86 -26.52
CA ILE A 396 -24.02 -20.81 -26.81
C ILE A 396 -24.28 -19.97 -25.54
N ILE A 397 -24.49 -20.62 -24.40
CA ILE A 397 -24.65 -19.92 -23.11
C ILE A 397 -23.40 -19.09 -22.83
N GLY A 398 -22.21 -19.64 -23.09
CA GLY A 398 -20.95 -18.92 -22.99
C GLY A 398 -20.92 -17.61 -23.77
N VAL A 399 -21.30 -17.64 -25.06
CA VAL A 399 -21.40 -16.43 -25.90
C VAL A 399 -22.39 -15.43 -25.31
N LEU A 400 -23.59 -15.89 -24.90
CA LEU A 400 -24.60 -15.02 -24.30
C LEU A 400 -24.10 -14.36 -23.02
N THR A 401 -23.38 -15.09 -22.16
CA THR A 401 -22.78 -14.57 -20.94
C THR A 401 -21.72 -13.51 -21.23
N ILE A 402 -20.83 -13.75 -22.21
CA ILE A 402 -19.81 -12.79 -22.63
C ILE A 402 -20.46 -11.48 -23.09
N LEU A 403 -21.48 -11.58 -23.95
CA LEU A 403 -22.22 -10.41 -24.45
C LEU A 403 -22.98 -9.71 -23.32
N LYS A 404 -23.67 -10.46 -22.44
CA LYS A 404 -24.37 -9.95 -21.25
C LYS A 404 -23.45 -9.04 -20.44
N ILE A 405 -22.27 -9.54 -20.07
CA ILE A 405 -21.35 -8.83 -19.18
C ILE A 405 -20.73 -7.61 -19.86
N LYS A 406 -20.44 -7.70 -21.15
CA LYS A 406 -19.82 -6.59 -21.90
C LYS A 406 -20.76 -5.40 -22.05
N PHE A 407 -22.02 -5.64 -22.39
CA PHE A 407 -22.93 -4.59 -22.84
C PHE A 407 -24.02 -4.20 -21.83
N TRP A 408 -24.35 -5.07 -20.85
CA TRP A 408 -25.51 -4.85 -19.98
C TRP A 408 -25.24 -4.98 -18.47
N SER A 409 -24.07 -5.47 -18.08
CA SER A 409 -23.66 -5.54 -16.67
C SER A 409 -22.79 -4.35 -16.27
#